data_AF-A0A9E1URH1-F1
#
_entry.id   AF-A0A9E1URH1-F1
#
_cell.length_a   1.000
_cell.length_b   1.000
_cell.length_c   1.000
_cell.angle_alpha   90.00
_cell.angle_beta   90.00
_cell.angle_gamma   90.00
#
_symmetry.space_group_name_H-M   'P 1'
#
loop_
_entity.id
_entity.type
_entity.pdbx_description
1 polymer ?
#
loop_
_entity_poly.entity_id
_entity_poly.type
_entity_poly.pdbx_seq_one_letter_code
_entity_poly.pdbx_strand_id
1 'polypeptide(L)'
;MPEPQPDQLDACPRTGIRSPDAACVLVLVALWVLVHVLLFRHLGAWVNDTGKEFGVPRDLLAGALLYRDTFWPYGPLPPYLNAGLLAAFGSHTDVLLIAARVLGLAICLTVYRTTRRFADPLWALGAAVAGLCLSTTSSCFAVPYSFATLWSCLLGLMGADCMV
;
A
#
# COMPACT_ATOMS: atom_id res chain seq x y z
N MET A 1 -31.51 -6.07 -43.96
CA MET A 1 -31.19 -5.71 -42.56
C MET A 1 -29.97 -6.55 -42.20
N PRO A 2 -28.79 -5.97 -41.98
CA PRO A 2 -27.60 -6.76 -41.65
C PRO A 2 -27.75 -7.35 -40.24
N GLU A 3 -27.44 -8.64 -40.13
CA GLU A 3 -27.42 -9.39 -38.87
C GLU A 3 -26.32 -8.83 -37.95
N PRO A 4 -26.57 -8.56 -36.67
CA PRO A 4 -25.55 -8.05 -35.76
C PRO A 4 -24.50 -9.14 -35.47
N GLN A 5 -23.21 -8.79 -35.57
CA GLN A 5 -22.11 -9.71 -35.30
C GLN A 5 -22.06 -10.11 -33.81
N PRO A 6 -21.74 -11.39 -33.50
CA PRO A 6 -21.77 -11.93 -32.13
C PRO A 6 -20.61 -11.48 -31.23
N ASP A 7 -19.73 -10.58 -31.66
CA ASP A 7 -18.55 -10.15 -30.89
C ASP A 7 -18.84 -9.02 -29.88
N GLN A 8 -20.07 -8.47 -29.88
CA GLN A 8 -20.45 -7.32 -29.05
C GLN A 8 -20.98 -7.68 -27.64
N LEU A 9 -21.10 -8.96 -27.27
CA LEU A 9 -21.81 -9.39 -26.05
C LEU A 9 -20.95 -9.59 -24.79
N ASP A 10 -19.62 -9.47 -24.86
CA ASP A 10 -18.74 -9.83 -23.74
C ASP A 10 -18.20 -8.65 -22.91
N ALA A 11 -18.63 -7.42 -23.16
CA ALA A 11 -18.17 -6.23 -22.41
C ALA A 11 -18.92 -6.01 -21.07
N CYS A 12 -19.25 -7.07 -20.34
CA CYS A 12 -19.74 -6.94 -18.97
C CYS A 12 -18.56 -6.72 -18.01
N PRO A 13 -18.51 -5.62 -17.24
CA PRO A 13 -17.48 -5.43 -16.22
C PRO A 13 -17.53 -6.59 -15.23
N ARG A 14 -16.51 -7.44 -15.22
CA ARG A 14 -16.41 -8.61 -14.34
C ARG A 14 -16.16 -8.16 -12.90
N THR A 15 -17.20 -7.71 -12.20
CA THR A 15 -17.12 -7.12 -10.85
C THR A 15 -17.37 -8.11 -9.70
N GLY A 16 -17.62 -9.39 -9.98
CA GLY A 16 -17.84 -10.42 -8.96
C GLY A 16 -16.57 -11.13 -8.51
N ILE A 17 -16.32 -11.20 -7.20
CA ILE A 17 -15.26 -12.05 -6.61
C ILE A 17 -15.64 -13.51 -6.87
N ARG A 18 -14.93 -14.19 -7.77
CA ARG A 18 -15.09 -15.63 -7.98
C ARG A 18 -14.25 -16.40 -6.96
N SER A 19 -14.56 -17.67 -6.72
CA SER A 19 -13.76 -18.56 -5.85
C SER A 19 -12.23 -18.54 -6.14
N PRO A 20 -11.74 -18.48 -7.40
CA PRO A 20 -10.31 -18.30 -7.67
C PRO A 20 -9.76 -16.95 -7.22
N ASP A 21 -10.54 -15.88 -7.26
CA ASP A 21 -10.10 -14.55 -6.79
C ASP A 21 -9.95 -14.51 -5.28
N ALA A 22 -10.90 -15.12 -4.55
CA ALA A 22 -10.81 -15.25 -3.10
C ALA A 22 -9.57 -16.07 -2.69
N ALA A 23 -9.28 -17.17 -3.38
CA ALA A 23 -8.08 -17.96 -3.15
C ALA A 23 -6.80 -17.15 -3.40
N CYS A 24 -6.71 -16.41 -4.50
CA CYS A 24 -5.55 -15.57 -4.81
C CYS A 24 -5.33 -14.47 -3.77
N VAL A 25 -6.40 -13.79 -3.35
CA VAL A 25 -6.33 -12.76 -2.30
C VAL A 25 -5.90 -13.36 -0.96
N LEU A 26 -6.44 -14.53 -0.58
CA LEU A 26 -6.02 -15.23 0.63
C LEU A 26 -4.55 -15.62 0.59
N VAL A 27 -4.06 -16.15 -0.55
CA VAL A 27 -2.64 -16.46 -0.75
C VAL A 27 -1.80 -15.19 -0.60
N LEU A 28 -2.20 -14.08 -1.23
CA LEU A 28 -1.49 -12.81 -1.12
C LEU A 28 -1.40 -12.30 0.33
N VAL A 29 -2.52 -12.33 1.06
CA VAL A 29 -2.56 -11.92 2.48
C VAL A 29 -1.70 -12.86 3.33
N ALA A 30 -1.76 -14.18 3.10
CA ALA A 30 -0.95 -15.15 3.83
C ALA A 30 0.55 -14.93 3.58
N LEU A 31 0.95 -14.68 2.32
CA LEU A 31 2.33 -14.34 1.97
C LEU A 31 2.76 -13.01 2.61
N TRP A 32 1.88 -12.01 2.62
CA TRP A 32 2.16 -10.73 3.28
C TRP A 32 2.44 -10.91 4.76
N VAL A 33 1.59 -11.65 5.49
CA VAL A 33 1.76 -11.94 6.91
C VAL A 33 3.03 -12.75 7.16
N LEU A 34 3.27 -13.81 6.37
CA LEU A 34 4.46 -14.63 6.47
C LEU A 34 5.73 -13.77 6.36
N VAL A 35 5.78 -12.88 5.37
CA VAL A 35 6.94 -12.04 5.10
C VAL A 35 7.12 -10.94 6.15
N HIS A 36 6.07 -10.17 6.45
CA HIS A 36 6.16 -8.94 7.25
C HIS A 36 6.01 -9.13 8.76
N VAL A 37 5.48 -10.27 9.19
CA VAL A 37 5.30 -10.60 10.61
C VAL A 37 6.30 -11.68 11.04
N LEU A 38 6.39 -12.78 10.29
CA LEU A 38 7.19 -13.94 10.73
C LEU A 38 8.64 -13.84 10.25
N LEU A 39 8.85 -13.51 8.98
CA LEU A 39 10.18 -13.49 8.38
C LEU A 39 10.89 -12.14 8.49
N PHE A 40 10.19 -11.08 8.88
CA PHE A 40 10.78 -9.74 8.95
C PHE A 40 11.98 -9.67 9.90
N ARG A 41 12.00 -10.44 11.00
CA ARG A 41 13.19 -10.45 11.88
C ARG A 41 14.46 -11.00 11.22
N HIS A 42 14.29 -11.79 10.15
CA HIS A 42 15.38 -12.49 9.47
C HIS A 42 15.74 -11.83 8.13
N LEU A 43 14.73 -11.36 7.40
CA LEU A 43 14.87 -10.80 6.06
C LEU A 43 14.73 -9.27 6.04
N GLY A 44 14.17 -8.70 7.09
CA GLY A 44 13.94 -7.27 7.21
C GLY A 44 15.22 -6.53 7.56
N ALA A 45 15.41 -5.38 6.93
CA ALA A 45 16.44 -4.43 7.31
C ALA A 45 15.78 -3.22 8.00
N TRP A 46 16.42 -2.72 9.04
CA TRP A 46 16.11 -1.39 9.53
C TRP A 46 16.73 -0.39 8.57
N VAL A 47 15.89 0.42 7.92
CA VAL A 47 16.40 1.44 7.00
C VAL A 47 16.95 2.60 7.82
N ASN A 48 18.20 2.95 7.56
CA ASN A 48 18.82 4.16 8.10
C ASN A 48 18.05 5.41 7.63
N ASP A 49 18.12 6.50 8.39
CA ASP A 49 17.48 7.78 8.04
C ASP A 49 15.93 7.74 8.01
N THR A 50 15.33 6.84 8.81
CA THR A 50 13.88 6.80 9.06
C THR A 50 13.44 7.70 10.22
N GLY A 51 14.39 8.32 10.93
CA GLY A 51 14.10 9.14 12.12
C GLY A 51 13.09 10.26 11.85
N LYS A 52 13.18 10.92 10.69
CA LYS A 52 12.22 11.95 10.26
C LYS A 52 10.79 11.44 10.17
N GLU A 53 10.58 10.19 9.77
CA GLU A 53 9.25 9.60 9.60
C GLU A 53 8.52 9.43 10.93
N PHE A 54 9.26 9.36 12.04
CA PHE A 54 8.71 9.29 13.40
C PHE A 54 8.78 10.63 14.14
N GLY A 55 9.83 11.41 13.91
CA GLY A 55 10.04 12.71 14.55
C GLY A 55 9.06 13.77 14.06
N VAL A 56 8.96 13.96 12.74
CA VAL A 56 8.13 15.02 12.16
C VAL A 56 6.66 14.90 12.58
N PRO A 57 6.00 13.73 12.51
CA PRO A 57 4.62 13.62 12.97
C PRO A 57 4.43 13.92 14.47
N ARG A 58 5.42 13.62 15.31
CA ARG A 58 5.38 13.95 16.75
C ARG A 58 5.54 15.46 16.98
N ASP A 59 6.44 16.11 16.25
CA ASP A 59 6.60 17.56 16.31
C ASP A 59 5.30 18.27 15.93
N LEU A 60 4.64 17.80 14.87
CA LEU A 60 3.33 18.33 14.44
C LEU A 60 2.27 18.19 15.54
N LEU A 61 2.24 17.05 16.25
CA LEU A 61 1.34 16.87 17.39
C LEU A 61 1.67 17.77 18.58
N ALA A 62 2.94 18.16 18.73
CA ALA A 62 3.38 19.14 19.72
C ALA A 62 3.09 20.59 19.31
N GLY A 63 2.48 20.81 18.13
CA GLY A 63 2.12 22.13 17.62
C GLY A 63 3.14 22.79 16.72
N ALA A 64 4.20 22.07 16.31
CA ALA A 64 5.13 22.55 15.31
C ALA A 64 4.45 22.74 13.95
N LEU A 65 4.84 23.78 13.21
CA LEU A 65 4.39 23.98 11.83
C LEU A 65 5.36 23.34 10.85
N LEU A 66 4.83 22.53 9.93
CA LEU A 66 5.60 21.88 8.88
C LEU A 66 6.32 22.93 8.00
N TYR A 67 7.60 22.67 7.68
CA TYR A 67 8.51 23.54 6.92
C TYR A 67 8.94 24.86 7.60
N ARG A 68 8.29 25.27 8.69
CA ARG A 68 8.75 26.39 9.52
C ARG A 68 9.62 25.92 10.67
N ASP A 69 9.09 24.96 11.44
CA ASP A 69 9.70 24.51 12.69
C ASP A 69 10.41 23.15 12.50
N THR A 70 9.95 22.34 11.55
CA THR A 70 10.52 21.02 11.23
C THR A 70 10.75 20.86 9.74
N PHE A 71 11.89 20.26 9.39
CA PHE A 71 12.27 19.95 8.02
C PHE A 71 11.58 18.69 7.48
N TRP A 72 11.03 18.78 6.28
CA TRP A 72 10.44 17.65 5.56
C TRP A 72 10.72 17.78 4.07
N PRO A 73 11.30 16.76 3.40
CA PRO A 73 11.71 16.88 2.01
C PRO A 73 10.59 16.57 0.99
N TYR A 74 9.45 16.06 1.43
CA TYR A 74 8.36 15.63 0.54
C TYR A 74 7.15 16.55 0.64
N GLY A 75 6.07 16.21 -0.09
CA GLY A 75 4.79 16.91 0.03
C GLY A 75 4.22 16.87 1.46
N PRO A 76 3.30 17.78 1.80
CA PRO A 76 2.88 18.01 3.18
C PRO A 76 1.94 16.94 3.74
N LEU A 77 1.20 16.25 2.89
CA LEU A 77 0.12 15.36 3.32
C LEU A 77 0.58 14.17 4.21
N PRO A 78 1.64 13.41 3.87
CA PRO A 78 2.07 12.25 4.64
C PRO A 78 2.34 12.51 6.13
N PRO A 79 3.11 13.54 6.54
CA PRO A 79 3.39 13.76 7.95
C PRO A 79 2.13 14.16 8.74
N TYR A 80 1.16 14.86 8.13
CA TYR A 80 -0.13 15.15 8.78
C TYR A 80 -1.01 13.90 8.94
N LEU A 81 -1.07 13.02 7.93
CA LEU A 81 -1.79 11.74 8.06
C LEU A 81 -1.19 10.88 9.17
N ASN A 82 0.14 10.79 9.21
CA ASN A 82 0.86 10.07 10.26
C ASN A 82 0.66 10.70 11.64
N ALA A 83 0.64 12.04 11.74
CA ALA A 83 0.33 12.74 12.99
C ALA A 83 -1.10 12.41 13.46
N GLY A 84 -2.07 12.38 12.54
CA GLY A 84 -3.44 11.95 12.84
C GLY A 84 -3.52 10.52 13.38
N LEU A 85 -2.75 9.59 12.81
CA LEU A 85 -2.65 8.22 13.34
C LEU A 85 -2.05 8.19 14.75
N LEU A 86 -0.99 8.93 14.99
CA LEU A 86 -0.39 9.05 16.33
C LEU A 86 -1.35 9.71 17.33
N ALA A 87 -2.17 10.68 16.91
CA ALA A 87 -3.19 11.28 17.77
C ALA A 87 -4.28 10.27 18.14
N ALA A 88 -4.70 9.42 17.19
CA ALA A 88 -5.77 8.45 17.38
C ALA A 88 -5.36 7.23 18.21
N PHE A 89 -4.14 6.73 18.02
CA PHE A 89 -3.68 5.45 18.60
C PHE A 89 -2.54 5.60 19.62
N GLY A 90 -2.06 6.83 19.85
CA GLY A 90 -0.95 7.13 20.76
C GLY A 90 0.38 7.39 20.03
N SER A 91 1.29 8.11 20.69
CA SER A 91 2.55 8.62 20.11
C SER A 91 3.70 7.58 20.04
N HIS A 92 3.37 6.30 19.88
CA HIS A 92 4.33 5.19 19.84
C HIS A 92 4.84 4.92 18.41
N THR A 93 6.11 4.53 18.29
CA THR A 93 6.72 4.16 17.00
C THR A 93 5.96 3.00 16.35
N ASP A 94 5.44 2.07 17.15
CA ASP A 94 4.71 0.88 16.70
C ASP A 94 3.45 1.22 15.89
N VAL A 95 2.78 2.33 16.20
CA VAL A 95 1.59 2.77 15.45
C VAL A 95 1.96 3.01 13.99
N LEU A 96 3.05 3.72 13.74
CA LEU A 96 3.52 4.00 12.37
C LEU A 96 4.06 2.73 11.70
N LEU A 97 4.78 1.88 12.44
CA LEU A 97 5.25 0.59 11.90
C LEU A 97 4.10 -0.31 11.45
N ILE A 98 3.01 -0.37 12.22
CA ILE A 98 1.80 -1.12 11.85
C ILE A 98 1.11 -0.42 10.66
N ALA A 99 0.99 0.90 10.69
CA ALA A 99 0.38 1.66 9.60
C ALA A 99 1.10 1.42 8.26
N ALA A 100 2.43 1.40 8.25
CA ALA A 100 3.22 1.11 7.06
C ALA A 100 2.88 -0.28 6.46
N ARG A 101 2.77 -1.29 7.33
CA ARG A 101 2.42 -2.66 6.92
C ARG A 101 1.01 -2.74 6.37
N VAL A 102 0.07 -2.04 6.99
CA VAL A 102 -1.33 -1.97 6.52
C VAL A 102 -1.41 -1.27 5.17
N LEU A 103 -0.72 -0.12 5.01
CA LEU A 103 -0.66 0.61 3.74
C LEU A 103 -0.03 -0.25 2.63
N GLY A 104 1.03 -0.98 2.94
CA GLY A 104 1.66 -1.88 1.99
C GLY A 104 0.75 -3.00 1.53
N LEU A 105 0.03 -3.64 2.45
CA LEU A 105 -0.96 -4.65 2.10
C LEU A 105 -2.07 -4.02 1.23
N ALA A 106 -2.55 -2.82 1.57
CA ALA A 106 -3.56 -2.11 0.80
C ALA A 106 -3.07 -1.79 -0.63
N ILE A 107 -1.80 -1.44 -0.80
CA ILE A 107 -1.17 -1.23 -2.11
C ILE A 107 -1.17 -2.54 -2.90
N CYS A 108 -0.68 -3.64 -2.33
CA CYS A 108 -0.67 -4.95 -3.00
C CYS A 108 -2.08 -5.43 -3.39
N LEU A 109 -3.07 -5.21 -2.52
CA LEU A 109 -4.47 -5.53 -2.81
C LEU A 109 -5.04 -4.65 -3.92
N THR A 110 -4.73 -3.35 -3.93
CA THR A 110 -5.16 -2.45 -5.01
C THR A 110 -4.50 -2.85 -6.33
N VAL A 111 -3.20 -3.17 -6.34
CA VAL A 111 -2.50 -3.72 -7.52
C VAL A 111 -3.21 -4.97 -8.03
N TYR A 112 -3.50 -5.95 -7.15
CA TYR A 112 -4.24 -7.14 -7.53
C TYR A 112 -5.57 -6.79 -8.20
N ARG A 113 -6.36 -5.91 -7.57
CA ARG A 113 -7.69 -5.51 -8.05
C ARG A 113 -7.60 -4.82 -9.41
N THR A 114 -6.71 -3.85 -9.57
CA THR A 114 -6.54 -3.10 -10.81
C THR A 114 -6.02 -4.00 -11.93
N THR A 115 -5.01 -4.85 -11.67
CA THR A 115 -4.52 -5.81 -12.67
C THR A 115 -5.61 -6.83 -13.04
N ARG A 116 -6.49 -7.20 -12.09
CA ARG A 116 -7.58 -8.14 -12.38
C ARG A 116 -8.61 -7.67 -13.38
N ARG A 117 -8.68 -6.37 -13.63
CA ARG A 117 -9.56 -5.79 -14.65
C ARG A 117 -9.08 -6.12 -16.06
N PHE A 118 -7.78 -6.41 -16.23
CA PHE A 118 -7.14 -6.60 -17.53
C PHE A 118 -6.53 -8.00 -17.73
N ALA A 119 -6.33 -8.77 -16.67
CA ALA A 119 -5.67 -10.06 -16.71
C ALA A 119 -6.37 -11.11 -15.83
N ASP A 120 -6.00 -12.37 -15.99
CA ASP A 120 -6.50 -13.49 -15.18
C ASP A 120 -6.00 -13.46 -13.72
N PRO A 121 -6.69 -14.17 -12.77
CA PRO A 121 -6.32 -14.26 -11.35
C PRO A 121 -4.85 -14.50 -11.07
N LEU A 122 -4.22 -15.42 -11.81
CA LEU A 122 -2.84 -15.80 -11.59
C LEU A 122 -1.86 -14.67 -11.96
N TRP A 123 -2.11 -13.96 -13.06
CA TRP A 123 -1.29 -12.82 -13.48
C TRP A 123 -1.44 -11.62 -12.54
N ALA A 124 -2.66 -11.36 -12.07
CA ALA A 124 -2.90 -10.35 -11.05
C ALA A 124 -2.23 -10.67 -9.71
N LEU A 125 -2.27 -11.94 -9.29
CA LEU A 125 -1.52 -12.42 -8.13
C LEU A 125 -0.02 -12.22 -8.33
N GLY A 126 0.51 -12.58 -9.50
CA GLY A 126 1.92 -12.38 -9.85
C GLY A 126 2.36 -10.92 -9.74
N ALA A 127 1.55 -9.98 -10.26
CA ALA A 127 1.83 -8.54 -10.15
C ALA A 127 1.84 -8.06 -8.69
N ALA A 128 0.85 -8.48 -7.89
CA ALA A 128 0.78 -8.11 -6.48
C ALA A 128 1.92 -8.72 -5.65
N VAL A 129 2.30 -9.97 -5.93
CA VAL A 129 3.45 -10.64 -5.31
C VAL A 129 4.76 -9.97 -5.72
N ALA A 130 4.91 -9.51 -6.96
CA ALA A 130 6.08 -8.73 -7.36
C ALA A 130 6.20 -7.43 -6.53
N GLY A 131 5.08 -6.75 -6.25
CA GLY A 131 5.03 -5.62 -5.32
C GLY A 131 5.46 -6.00 -3.90
N LEU A 132 5.01 -7.15 -3.39
CA LEU A 132 5.46 -7.71 -2.12
C LEU A 132 6.97 -8.02 -2.13
N CYS A 133 7.53 -8.58 -3.19
CA CYS A 133 8.97 -8.84 -3.27
C CYS A 133 9.79 -7.54 -3.27
N LEU A 134 9.30 -6.50 -3.94
CA LEU A 134 9.94 -5.18 -3.88
C LEU A 134 9.88 -4.61 -2.44
N SER A 135 8.83 -4.93 -1.68
CA SER A 135 8.69 -4.52 -0.28
C SER A 135 9.80 -5.05 0.61
N THR A 136 10.25 -6.27 0.38
CA THR A 136 11.25 -6.94 1.21
C THR A 136 12.66 -6.42 0.93
N THR A 137 12.98 -6.14 -0.33
CA THR A 137 14.35 -5.73 -0.71
C THR A 137 14.66 -4.31 -0.25
N SER A 138 13.67 -3.42 -0.25
CA SER A 138 13.86 -2.01 0.13
C SER A 138 13.35 -1.68 1.53
N SER A 139 12.80 -2.66 2.25
CA SER A 139 12.12 -2.50 3.56
C SER A 139 11.02 -1.42 3.58
N CYS A 140 10.55 -1.00 2.40
CA CYS A 140 9.67 0.14 2.16
C CYS A 140 8.32 0.05 2.90
N PHE A 141 7.91 -1.11 3.39
CA PHE A 141 6.58 -1.32 3.96
C PHE A 141 6.59 -1.81 5.40
N ALA A 142 7.75 -2.19 5.94
CA ALA A 142 7.88 -2.64 7.32
C ALA A 142 8.53 -1.59 8.23
N VAL A 143 9.54 -0.90 7.71
CA VAL A 143 10.17 0.28 8.31
C VAL A 143 10.37 1.27 7.17
N PRO A 144 9.30 1.96 6.73
CA PRO A 144 9.34 2.77 5.53
C PRO A 144 10.34 3.90 5.69
N TYR A 145 11.29 3.98 4.77
CA TYR A 145 12.11 5.18 4.60
C TYR A 145 11.27 6.43 4.27
N SER A 146 10.13 6.21 3.61
CA SER A 146 9.27 7.27 3.10
C SER A 146 7.80 6.84 3.16
N PHE A 147 7.07 7.31 4.17
CA PHE A 147 5.61 7.22 4.17
C PHE A 147 4.99 8.01 3.01
N ALA A 148 5.70 9.02 2.50
CA ALA A 148 5.25 9.77 1.34
C ALA A 148 5.07 8.87 0.11
N THR A 149 5.96 7.90 -0.09
CA THR A 149 5.86 6.91 -1.16
C THR A 149 4.68 5.97 -0.95
N LEU A 150 4.44 5.53 0.29
CA LEU A 150 3.30 4.65 0.59
C LEU A 150 1.97 5.35 0.32
N TRP A 151 1.79 6.55 0.87
CA TRP A 151 0.57 7.31 0.65
C TRP A 151 0.38 7.69 -0.82
N SER A 152 1.44 8.07 -1.53
CA SER A 152 1.33 8.43 -2.95
C SER A 152 0.99 7.21 -3.83
N CYS A 153 1.63 6.06 -3.60
CA CYS A 153 1.30 4.82 -4.31
C CYS A 153 -0.14 4.40 -4.06
N LEU A 154 -0.59 4.41 -2.80
CA LEU A 154 -1.95 3.99 -2.46
C LEU A 154 -2.99 4.92 -3.09
N LEU A 155 -2.86 6.23 -2.90
CA LEU A 155 -3.82 7.20 -3.44
C LEU A 155 -3.80 7.23 -4.98
N GLY A 156 -2.62 7.12 -5.59
CA GLY A 156 -2.48 7.05 -7.05
C GLY A 156 -3.12 5.79 -7.63
N LEU A 157 -2.89 4.63 -7.03
CA LEU A 157 -3.50 3.37 -7.47
C LEU A 157 -5.01 3.37 -7.23
N MET A 158 -5.50 3.88 -6.10
CA MET A 158 -6.93 4.03 -5.86
C MET A 158 -7.58 4.97 -6.89
N GLY A 159 -6.94 6.11 -7.19
CA GLY A 159 -7.40 7.03 -8.23
C GLY A 159 -7.48 6.37 -9.60
N ALA A 160 -6.45 5.59 -9.98
CA ALA A 160 -6.45 4.83 -11.22
C ALA A 160 -7.55 3.75 -11.24
N ASP A 161 -7.74 3.04 -10.13
CA ASP A 161 -8.80 2.03 -10.00
C ASP A 161 -10.20 2.64 -10.10
N CYS A 162 -10.40 3.89 -9.70
CA CYS A 162 -11.67 4.60 -9.88
C CYS A 162 -11.93 5.09 -11.32
N MET A 163 -10.90 5.23 -12.16
CA MET A 163 -11.03 5.74 -13.54
C MET A 163 -11.28 4.63 -14.57
N VAL A 164 -10.92 3.40 -14.26
CA VAL A 164 -11.19 2.20 -15.06
C VAL A 164 -12.57 1.66 -14.70
#